data_AF-A0A7Y4KP36-F1
#
_entry.id   AF-A0A7Y4KP36-F1
#
_cell.length_a   1.000
_cell.length_b   1.000
_cell.length_c   1.000
_cell.angle_alpha   90.00
_cell.angle_beta   90.00
_cell.angle_gamma   90.00
#
_symmetry.space_group_name_H-M   'P 1'
#
loop_
_entity.id
_entity.type
_entity.pdbx_description
1 polymer ?
#
loop_
_entity_poly.entity_id
_entity_poly.type
_entity_poly.pdbx_seq_one_letter_code
_entity_poly.pdbx_strand_id
1 'polypeptide(L)'
;MGGWLISVTRLLRDPREESLAPGGPDPDELDLLEAVRDLLRTRPDLATQQVDLARRWDHLHFVLSARRRDAPETEDDSLAGIAIRGEEDIAPHVVAPQGVPLRYTRPETVERIARMLEAFPFDAHREYFTFERLRQASVYKCPREEDIDEAWQWLRERFDLFRALHVTAAKHGDGVLVRVD
;
A
#
# COMPACT_ATOMS: atom_id res chain seq x y z
N MET A 1 20.91 8.26 3.47
CA MET A 1 20.49 7.05 2.73
C MET A 1 19.00 6.83 2.97
N GLY A 2 18.19 6.82 1.91
CA GLY A 2 16.72 6.77 1.97
C GLY A 2 16.01 7.81 1.07
N GLY A 3 16.75 8.75 0.48
CA GLY A 3 16.19 9.79 -0.43
C GLY A 3 15.72 9.25 -1.78
N TRP A 4 16.23 8.10 -2.21
CA TRP A 4 16.02 7.49 -3.53
C TRP A 4 14.53 7.21 -3.85
N LEU A 5 13.74 6.72 -2.88
CA LEU A 5 12.32 6.42 -3.09
C LEU A 5 11.45 7.69 -3.18
N ILE A 6 11.84 8.75 -2.47
CA ILE A 6 11.15 10.05 -2.50
C ILE A 6 11.39 10.72 -3.86
N SER A 7 12.58 10.57 -4.44
CA SER A 7 12.90 11.08 -5.78
C SER A 7 12.10 10.37 -6.87
N VAL A 8 12.01 9.02 -6.84
CA VAL A 8 11.24 8.26 -7.85
C VAL A 8 9.74 8.55 -7.77
N THR A 9 9.14 8.58 -6.57
CA THR A 9 7.70 8.89 -6.43
C THR A 9 7.37 10.34 -6.82
N ARG A 10 8.31 11.28 -6.69
CA ARG A 10 8.17 12.67 -7.14
C ARG A 10 8.31 12.82 -8.65
N LEU A 11 9.20 12.05 -9.29
CA LEU A 11 9.38 12.02 -10.75
C LEU A 11 8.18 11.39 -11.50
N LEU A 12 7.28 10.71 -10.79
CA LEU A 12 6.13 9.98 -11.33
C LEU A 12 4.79 10.73 -11.20
N ARG A 13 4.74 11.89 -10.52
CA ARG A 13 3.49 12.66 -10.31
C ARG A 13 3.21 13.63 -11.46
N ASP A 14 1.96 13.72 -11.87
CA ASP A 14 1.46 14.71 -12.85
C ASP A 14 1.06 16.02 -12.13
N PRO A 15 1.44 17.22 -12.61
CA PRO A 15 2.35 17.49 -13.72
C PRO A 15 3.80 17.08 -13.41
N ARG A 16 4.46 16.45 -14.39
CA ARG A 16 5.82 15.90 -14.28
C ARG A 16 6.83 16.97 -13.87
N GLU A 17 7.26 16.97 -12.61
CA GLU A 17 8.43 17.74 -12.16
C GLU A 17 9.71 16.90 -12.37
N GLU A 18 10.34 17.04 -13.54
CA GLU A 18 11.66 16.44 -13.85
C GLU A 18 12.81 17.19 -13.16
N SER A 19 12.65 17.56 -11.88
CA SER A 19 13.74 18.21 -11.13
C SER A 19 14.48 17.18 -10.29
N LEU A 20 15.73 16.93 -10.67
CA LEU A 20 16.70 16.24 -9.82
C LEU A 20 17.10 17.18 -8.67
N ALA A 21 17.49 16.62 -7.53
CA ALA A 21 18.00 17.42 -6.42
C ALA A 21 19.26 18.21 -6.86
N PRO A 22 19.49 19.42 -6.33
CA PRO A 22 20.69 20.19 -6.66
C PRO A 22 21.95 19.41 -6.23
N GLY A 23 22.86 19.15 -7.19
CA GLY A 23 24.09 18.37 -6.95
C GLY A 23 24.61 17.59 -8.15
N GLY A 24 23.79 17.40 -9.18
CA GLY A 24 24.10 16.50 -10.30
C GLY A 24 23.79 15.05 -9.90
N PRO A 25 23.03 14.31 -10.72
CA PRO A 25 22.65 12.94 -10.37
C PRO A 25 23.88 12.03 -10.40
N ASP A 26 23.95 11.09 -9.46
CA ASP A 26 24.94 10.01 -9.55
C ASP A 26 24.66 9.20 -10.84
N PRO A 27 25.68 8.59 -11.50
CA PRO A 27 25.47 7.80 -12.73
C PRO A 27 24.38 6.73 -12.59
N ASP A 28 24.30 6.07 -11.43
CA ASP A 28 23.28 5.07 -11.12
C ASP A 28 21.85 5.67 -11.07
N GLU A 29 21.71 6.96 -10.72
CA GLU A 29 20.42 7.67 -10.75
C GLU A 29 19.94 7.92 -12.19
N LEU A 30 20.87 8.18 -13.11
CA LEU A 30 20.56 8.38 -14.52
C LEU A 30 20.10 7.08 -15.16
N ASP A 31 20.79 5.97 -14.89
CA ASP A 31 20.42 4.64 -15.40
C ASP A 31 19.03 4.22 -14.86
N LEU A 32 18.77 4.45 -13.57
CA LEU A 32 17.44 4.20 -12.98
C LEU A 32 16.36 5.09 -13.61
N LEU A 33 16.65 6.38 -13.83
CA LEU A 33 15.72 7.31 -14.45
C LEU A 33 15.39 6.89 -15.88
N GLU A 34 16.38 6.45 -16.66
CA GLU A 34 16.17 5.95 -18.03
C GLU A 34 15.34 4.67 -18.02
N ALA A 35 15.65 3.72 -17.14
CA ALA A 35 14.87 2.50 -16.99
C ALA A 35 13.40 2.78 -16.60
N VAL A 36 13.17 3.71 -15.68
CA VAL A 36 11.82 4.16 -15.29
C VAL A 36 11.11 4.83 -16.46
N ARG A 37 11.80 5.69 -17.22
CA ARG A 37 11.23 6.36 -18.40
C ARG A 37 10.81 5.34 -19.46
N ASP A 38 11.65 4.37 -19.75
CA ASP A 38 11.35 3.30 -20.71
C ASP A 38 10.17 2.46 -20.24
N LEU A 39 10.12 2.12 -18.96
CA LEU A 39 8.99 1.42 -18.35
C LEU A 39 7.69 2.22 -18.50
N LEU A 40 7.69 3.53 -18.19
CA LEU A 40 6.49 4.36 -18.32
C LEU A 40 6.06 4.62 -19.77
N ARG A 41 6.97 4.54 -20.75
CA ARG A 41 6.57 4.59 -22.17
C ARG A 41 5.75 3.36 -22.56
N THR A 42 6.06 2.20 -21.99
CA THR A 42 5.37 0.93 -22.28
C THR A 42 4.17 0.68 -21.36
N ARG A 43 4.21 1.21 -20.14
CA ARG A 43 3.20 1.09 -19.08
C ARG A 43 2.91 2.45 -18.44
N PRO A 44 2.27 3.38 -19.16
CA PRO A 44 1.99 4.73 -18.65
C PRO A 44 1.05 4.74 -17.45
N ASP A 45 0.24 3.68 -17.29
CA ASP A 45 -0.63 3.45 -16.14
C ASP A 45 0.14 3.38 -14.81
N LEU A 46 1.39 2.89 -14.80
CA LEU A 46 2.19 2.74 -13.59
C LEU A 46 2.44 4.08 -12.86
N ALA A 47 2.40 5.21 -13.57
CA ALA A 47 2.55 6.53 -12.97
C ALA A 47 1.46 6.84 -11.91
N THR A 48 0.30 6.18 -12.02
CA THR A 48 -0.84 6.36 -11.11
C THR A 48 -1.12 5.14 -10.24
N GLN A 49 -0.37 4.04 -10.41
CA GLN A 49 -0.48 2.82 -9.58
C GLN A 49 0.23 2.98 -8.23
N GLN A 50 -0.25 3.92 -7.42
CA GLN A 50 0.19 4.08 -6.04
C GLN A 50 -1.00 4.39 -5.13
N VAL A 51 -0.99 3.83 -3.93
CA VAL A 51 -2.00 4.08 -2.90
C VAL A 51 -1.31 4.42 -1.60
N ASP A 52 -1.68 5.56 -1.04
CA ASP A 52 -1.22 6.00 0.28
C ASP A 52 -2.37 5.81 1.29
N LEU A 53 -2.14 4.94 2.28
CA LEU A 53 -3.05 4.70 3.41
C LEU A 53 -2.72 5.59 4.61
N ALA A 54 -1.75 6.51 4.47
CA ALA A 54 -1.24 7.36 5.52
C ALA A 54 -0.96 6.57 6.80
N ARG A 55 -1.16 7.20 7.96
CA ARG A 55 -1.05 6.54 9.26
C ARG A 55 -2.29 5.71 9.64
N ARG A 56 -3.16 5.39 8.67
CA ARG A 56 -4.43 4.65 8.84
C ARG A 56 -4.39 3.28 8.17
N TRP A 57 -3.20 2.81 7.75
CA TRP A 57 -3.01 1.47 7.18
C TRP A 57 -3.58 0.36 8.10
N ASP A 58 -3.47 0.53 9.41
CA ASP A 58 -3.94 -0.48 10.38
C ASP A 58 -5.46 -0.51 10.53
N HIS A 59 -6.15 0.55 10.11
CA HIS A 59 -7.61 0.60 10.04
C HIS A 59 -8.09 -0.34 8.95
N LEU A 60 -7.45 -0.30 7.78
CA LEU A 60 -7.74 -1.22 6.69
C LEU A 60 -7.41 -2.65 7.09
N HIS A 61 -6.26 -2.87 7.74
CA HIS A 61 -5.89 -4.19 8.24
C HIS A 61 -6.92 -4.78 9.21
N PHE A 62 -7.44 -3.97 10.15
CA PHE A 62 -8.51 -4.37 11.05
C PHE A 62 -9.78 -4.78 10.28
N VAL A 63 -10.16 -4.00 9.27
CA VAL A 63 -11.35 -4.28 8.44
C VAL A 63 -11.15 -5.48 7.54
N LEU A 64 -9.94 -5.82 7.11
CA LEU A 64 -9.71 -7.01 6.27
C LEU A 64 -9.58 -8.29 7.11
N SER A 65 -8.89 -8.23 8.24
CA SER A 65 -8.59 -9.41 9.06
C SER A 65 -9.75 -9.82 9.99
N ALA A 66 -10.34 -11.00 9.73
CA ALA A 66 -11.35 -11.61 10.60
C ALA A 66 -10.81 -11.81 12.02
N ARG A 67 -9.56 -12.29 12.15
CA ARG A 67 -8.88 -12.42 13.44
C ARG A 67 -8.85 -11.11 14.23
N ARG A 68 -8.58 -9.98 13.56
CA ARG A 68 -8.57 -8.66 14.24
C ARG A 68 -9.93 -8.17 14.67
N ARG A 69 -11.01 -8.72 14.12
CA ARG A 69 -12.40 -8.43 14.51
C ARG A 69 -12.94 -9.42 15.54
N ASP A 70 -12.07 -10.23 16.16
CA ASP A 70 -12.43 -11.34 17.05
C ASP A 70 -13.33 -12.41 16.39
N ALA A 71 -13.19 -12.59 15.07
CA ALA A 71 -13.82 -13.67 14.32
C ALA A 71 -12.82 -14.83 14.05
N PRO A 72 -13.30 -16.05 13.76
CA PRO A 72 -12.42 -17.17 13.42
C PRO A 72 -11.48 -16.84 12.27
N GLU A 73 -10.21 -17.23 12.43
CA GLU A 73 -9.17 -16.96 11.44
C GLU A 73 -9.46 -17.72 10.14
N THR A 74 -9.27 -17.05 9.00
CA THR A 74 -9.43 -17.61 7.65
C THR A 74 -8.12 -17.57 6.88
N GLU A 75 -8.04 -18.22 5.72
CA GLU A 75 -6.88 -18.08 4.82
C GLU A 75 -6.69 -16.60 4.40
N ASP A 76 -7.78 -15.85 4.27
CA ASP A 76 -7.78 -14.44 3.91
C ASP A 76 -7.09 -13.56 4.98
N ASP A 77 -7.03 -13.98 6.25
CA ASP A 77 -6.28 -13.24 7.27
C ASP A 77 -4.79 -13.14 6.94
N SER A 78 -4.21 -14.23 6.43
CA SER A 78 -2.80 -14.24 6.02
C SER A 78 -2.60 -13.33 4.80
N LEU A 79 -3.51 -13.39 3.83
CA LEU A 79 -3.46 -12.53 2.64
C LEU A 79 -3.67 -11.05 2.96
N ALA A 80 -4.57 -10.71 3.90
CA ALA A 80 -4.78 -9.36 4.40
C ALA A 80 -3.51 -8.80 5.06
N GLY A 81 -2.84 -9.62 5.89
CA GLY A 81 -1.56 -9.27 6.48
C GLY A 81 -0.49 -8.97 5.44
N ILE A 82 -0.38 -9.82 4.41
CA ILE A 82 0.56 -9.63 3.30
C ILE A 82 0.21 -8.40 2.46
N ALA A 83 -1.07 -8.16 2.15
CA ALA A 83 -1.50 -7.00 1.37
C ALA A 83 -1.10 -5.68 2.06
N ILE A 84 -1.20 -5.63 3.40
CA ILE A 84 -0.85 -4.45 4.17
C ILE A 84 0.65 -4.31 4.39
N ARG A 85 1.37 -5.40 4.65
CA ARG A 85 2.77 -5.35 5.12
C ARG A 85 3.81 -5.76 4.07
N GLY A 86 3.39 -6.33 2.95
CA GLY A 86 4.28 -6.96 1.98
C GLY A 86 4.75 -8.35 2.40
N GLU A 87 5.01 -9.20 1.40
CA GLU A 87 5.34 -10.61 1.60
C GLU A 87 6.74 -10.81 2.19
N GLU A 88 7.77 -10.22 1.58
CA GLU A 88 9.16 -10.39 2.00
C GLU A 88 9.97 -9.10 1.91
N ASP A 89 11.03 -8.99 2.71
CA ASP A 89 12.01 -7.91 2.57
C ASP A 89 12.81 -8.13 1.28
N ILE A 90 13.07 -7.06 0.53
CA ILE A 90 13.82 -7.16 -0.73
C ILE A 90 15.28 -7.51 -0.47
N ALA A 91 15.92 -6.75 0.43
CA ALA A 91 17.25 -7.02 0.96
C ALA A 91 17.49 -6.15 2.21
N PRO A 92 18.41 -6.54 3.12
CA PRO A 92 18.64 -5.81 4.38
C PRO A 92 19.01 -4.34 4.23
N HIS A 93 19.63 -3.96 3.11
CA HIS A 93 20.05 -2.58 2.82
C HIS A 93 18.98 -1.77 2.07
N VAL A 94 17.90 -2.40 1.60
CA VAL A 94 16.82 -1.75 0.86
C VAL A 94 15.77 -1.28 1.85
N VAL A 95 15.98 -0.07 2.35
CA VAL A 95 15.14 0.57 3.36
C VAL A 95 14.63 1.92 2.87
N ALA A 96 13.41 2.25 3.27
CA ALA A 96 12.83 3.58 3.15
C ALA A 96 13.49 4.55 4.16
N PRO A 97 13.16 5.86 4.14
CA PRO A 97 13.57 6.79 5.18
C PRO A 97 13.31 6.23 6.60
N GLN A 98 14.12 6.65 7.55
CA GLN A 98 14.12 6.14 8.93
C GLN A 98 14.46 4.64 9.10
N GLY A 99 14.92 3.95 8.06
CA GLY A 99 15.38 2.56 8.14
C GLY A 99 14.25 1.53 8.11
N VAL A 100 13.05 1.93 7.70
CA VAL A 100 11.90 1.03 7.53
C VAL A 100 12.15 0.10 6.34
N PRO A 101 12.08 -1.24 6.48
CA PRO A 101 12.27 -2.16 5.36
C PRO A 101 11.25 -1.93 4.24
N LEU A 102 11.73 -1.93 2.99
CA LEU A 102 10.84 -2.00 1.83
C LEU A 102 10.56 -3.47 1.53
N ARG A 103 9.27 -3.79 1.38
CA ARG A 103 8.82 -5.17 1.20
C ARG A 103 8.21 -5.35 -0.19
N TYR A 104 8.39 -6.54 -0.74
CA TYR A 104 7.90 -6.92 -2.06
C TYR A 104 6.92 -8.08 -1.91
N THR A 105 5.82 -8.01 -2.66
CA THR A 105 4.84 -9.07 -2.81
C THR A 105 4.89 -9.58 -4.25
N ARG A 106 5.07 -10.89 -4.40
CA ARG A 106 5.28 -11.51 -5.72
C ARG A 106 3.98 -11.55 -6.54
N PRO A 107 4.06 -11.58 -7.88
CA PRO A 107 2.87 -11.54 -8.74
C PRO A 107 1.82 -12.61 -8.40
N GLU A 108 2.23 -13.83 -8.08
CA GLU A 108 1.33 -14.94 -7.73
C GLU A 108 0.55 -14.66 -6.43
N THR A 109 1.21 -14.01 -5.47
CA THR A 109 0.59 -13.58 -4.21
C THR A 109 -0.33 -12.38 -4.44
N VAL A 110 0.08 -11.42 -5.28
CA VAL A 110 -0.77 -10.28 -5.68
C VAL A 110 -2.06 -10.75 -6.34
N GLU A 111 -2.02 -11.78 -7.19
CA GLU A 111 -3.21 -12.35 -7.81
C GLU A 111 -4.19 -12.92 -6.77
N ARG A 112 -3.68 -13.62 -5.74
CA ARG A 112 -4.50 -14.13 -4.63
C ARG A 112 -5.11 -12.98 -3.81
N ILE A 113 -4.33 -11.94 -3.52
CA ILE A 113 -4.81 -10.75 -2.81
C ILE A 113 -5.89 -10.03 -3.63
N ALA A 114 -5.69 -9.87 -4.95
CA ALA A 114 -6.67 -9.23 -5.82
C ALA A 114 -8.02 -9.95 -5.78
N ARG A 115 -8.03 -11.28 -5.89
CA ARG A 115 -9.25 -12.10 -5.76
C ARG A 115 -9.94 -11.92 -4.39
N MET A 116 -9.16 -11.95 -3.31
CA MET A 116 -9.67 -11.71 -1.96
C MET A 116 -10.32 -10.31 -1.88
N LEU A 117 -9.65 -9.26 -2.35
CA LEU A 117 -10.15 -7.88 -2.30
C LEU A 117 -11.37 -7.65 -3.20
N GLU A 118 -11.45 -8.31 -4.36
CA GLU A 118 -12.62 -8.25 -5.24
C GLU A 118 -13.87 -8.86 -4.61
N ALA A 119 -13.71 -9.99 -3.90
CA ALA A 119 -14.79 -10.66 -3.20
C ALA A 119 -15.14 -10.03 -1.84
N PHE A 120 -14.28 -9.16 -1.30
CA PHE A 120 -14.40 -8.64 0.05
C PHE A 120 -15.59 -7.66 0.21
N PRO A 121 -16.60 -7.97 1.04
CA PRO A 121 -17.77 -7.11 1.22
C PRO A 121 -17.45 -6.01 2.24
N PHE A 122 -16.71 -4.98 1.82
CA PHE A 122 -16.20 -3.93 2.71
C PHE A 122 -17.30 -3.26 3.55
N ASP A 123 -18.38 -2.81 2.91
CA ASP A 123 -19.48 -2.11 3.59
C ASP A 123 -20.23 -2.98 4.61
N ALA A 124 -20.24 -4.31 4.43
CA ALA A 124 -20.84 -5.23 5.39
C ALA A 124 -20.09 -5.25 6.74
N HIS A 125 -18.83 -4.79 6.77
CA HIS A 125 -18.01 -4.77 7.97
C HIS A 125 -18.09 -3.46 8.77
N ARG A 126 -18.95 -2.51 8.35
CA ARG A 126 -19.15 -1.23 9.04
C ARG A 126 -19.48 -1.39 10.52
N GLU A 127 -20.25 -2.41 10.88
CA GLU A 127 -20.66 -2.68 12.27
C GLU A 127 -19.50 -3.01 13.22
N TYR A 128 -18.38 -3.50 12.68
CA TYR A 128 -17.18 -3.81 13.46
C TYR A 128 -16.29 -2.58 13.65
N PHE A 129 -16.44 -1.57 12.80
CA PHE A 129 -15.63 -0.35 12.82
C PHE A 129 -16.22 0.66 13.82
N THR A 130 -16.13 0.34 15.11
CA THR A 130 -16.54 1.22 16.22
C THR A 130 -15.33 1.63 17.05
N PHE A 131 -15.45 2.74 17.79
CA PHE A 131 -14.37 3.24 18.64
C PHE A 131 -13.91 2.19 19.66
N GLU A 132 -14.84 1.50 20.31
CA GLU A 132 -14.56 0.47 21.32
C GLU A 132 -13.80 -0.69 20.72
N ARG A 133 -14.25 -1.20 19.58
CA ARG A 133 -13.63 -2.35 18.91
C ARG A 133 -12.24 -2.01 18.38
N LEU A 134 -12.06 -0.85 17.75
CA LEU A 134 -10.77 -0.39 17.27
C LEU A 134 -9.78 -0.19 18.43
N ARG A 135 -10.25 0.39 19.54
CA ARG A 135 -9.45 0.58 20.75
C ARG A 135 -9.08 -0.76 21.39
N GLN A 136 -10.03 -1.69 21.51
CA GLN A 136 -9.81 -3.02 22.06
C GLN A 136 -8.79 -3.82 21.24
N ALA A 137 -8.89 -3.75 19.91
CA ALA A 137 -7.95 -4.36 18.98
C ALA A 137 -6.61 -3.59 18.85
N SER A 138 -6.41 -2.55 19.68
CA SER A 138 -5.21 -1.72 19.70
C SER A 138 -4.81 -1.18 18.32
N VAL A 139 -5.81 -0.78 17.53
CA VAL A 139 -5.60 -0.30 16.16
C VAL A 139 -4.74 0.97 16.18
N TYR A 140 -3.66 0.94 15.39
CA TYR A 140 -2.75 2.08 15.30
C TYR A 140 -3.49 3.32 14.78
N LYS A 141 -3.24 4.46 15.44
CA LYS A 141 -3.95 5.72 15.19
C LYS A 141 -5.47 5.57 15.20
N CYS A 142 -6.00 4.81 16.17
CA CYS A 142 -7.44 4.75 16.43
C CYS A 142 -8.04 6.18 16.42
N PRO A 143 -9.09 6.43 15.63
CA PRO A 143 -9.77 7.72 15.62
C PRO A 143 -10.45 7.97 16.96
N ARG A 144 -10.84 9.23 17.21
CA ARG A 144 -11.74 9.54 18.32
C ARG A 144 -13.15 9.05 18.01
N GLU A 145 -13.97 8.92 19.04
CA GLU A 145 -15.33 8.41 18.91
C GLU A 145 -16.17 9.29 17.97
N GLU A 146 -16.05 10.61 18.07
CA GLU A 146 -16.74 11.57 17.20
C GLU A 146 -16.30 11.52 15.73
N ASP A 147 -15.11 10.97 15.45
CA ASP A 147 -14.49 10.96 14.12
C ASP A 147 -14.67 9.61 13.39
N ILE A 148 -15.38 8.64 13.99
CA ILE A 148 -15.51 7.26 13.45
C ILE A 148 -16.13 7.24 12.05
N ASP A 149 -17.19 8.02 11.83
CA ASP A 149 -17.88 8.06 10.53
C ASP A 149 -17.03 8.68 9.43
N GLU A 150 -16.30 9.76 9.74
CA GLU A 150 -15.35 10.37 8.82
C GLU A 150 -14.21 9.39 8.50
N ALA A 151 -13.69 8.71 9.52
CA ALA A 151 -12.65 7.70 9.36
C ALA A 151 -13.11 6.54 8.46
N TRP A 152 -14.34 6.06 8.64
CA TRP A 152 -14.93 5.02 7.79
C TRP A 152 -15.09 5.48 6.33
N GLN A 153 -15.65 6.67 6.11
CA GLN A 153 -15.85 7.20 4.75
C GLN A 153 -14.52 7.33 4.01
N TRP A 154 -13.51 7.88 4.68
CA TRP A 154 -12.16 7.97 4.12
C TRP A 154 -11.58 6.59 3.81
N LEU A 155 -11.76 5.62 4.72
CA LEU A 155 -11.24 4.27 4.54
C LEU A 155 -11.89 3.55 3.36
N ARG A 156 -13.18 3.76 3.13
CA ARG A 156 -13.91 3.21 1.98
C ARG A 156 -13.32 3.69 0.66
N GLU A 157 -13.10 5.00 0.51
CA GLU A 157 -12.48 5.57 -0.70
C GLU A 157 -11.07 5.01 -0.92
N ARG A 158 -10.31 4.82 0.17
CA ARG A 158 -8.97 4.22 0.08
C ARG A 158 -8.99 2.74 -0.22
N PHE A 159 -9.98 2.00 0.27
CA PHE A 159 -10.16 0.59 -0.06
C PHE A 159 -10.40 0.40 -1.56
N ASP A 160 -11.21 1.25 -2.19
CA ASP A 160 -11.45 1.17 -3.64
C ASP A 160 -10.16 1.37 -4.45
N LEU A 161 -9.35 2.36 -4.07
CA LEU A 161 -8.04 2.59 -4.70
C LEU A 161 -7.09 1.41 -4.44
N PHE A 162 -7.03 0.92 -3.20
CA PHE A 162 -6.18 -0.19 -2.79
C PHE A 162 -6.53 -1.48 -3.55
N ARG A 163 -7.82 -1.76 -3.71
CA ARG A 163 -8.34 -2.86 -4.53
C ARG A 163 -7.99 -2.67 -6.00
N ALA A 164 -8.22 -1.48 -6.56
CA ALA A 164 -7.91 -1.20 -7.96
C ALA A 164 -6.42 -1.39 -8.27
N LEU A 165 -5.53 -0.99 -7.37
CA LEU A 165 -4.09 -1.22 -7.47
C LEU A 165 -3.77 -2.72 -7.60
N HIS A 166 -4.25 -3.54 -6.66
CA HIS A 166 -3.97 -4.98 -6.66
C HIS A 166 -4.59 -5.70 -7.87
N VAL A 167 -5.81 -5.33 -8.26
CA VAL A 167 -6.47 -5.89 -9.45
C VAL A 167 -5.71 -5.54 -10.72
N THR A 168 -5.22 -4.31 -10.83
CA THR A 168 -4.43 -3.88 -11.99
C THR A 168 -3.09 -4.61 -12.03
N ALA A 169 -2.37 -4.64 -10.90
CA ALA A 169 -1.11 -5.37 -10.79
C ALA A 169 -1.28 -6.85 -11.15
N ALA A 170 -2.32 -7.51 -10.63
CA ALA A 170 -2.63 -8.91 -10.95
C ALA A 170 -2.89 -9.14 -12.46
N LYS A 171 -3.66 -8.26 -13.11
CA LYS A 171 -3.94 -8.36 -14.56
C LYS A 171 -2.69 -8.30 -15.42
N HIS A 172 -1.67 -7.60 -14.95
CA HIS A 172 -0.42 -7.40 -15.65
C HIS A 172 0.70 -8.36 -15.23
N GLY A 173 0.48 -9.19 -14.20
CA GLY A 173 1.52 -10.03 -13.62
C GLY A 173 2.59 -9.23 -12.88
N ASP A 174 2.23 -8.03 -12.38
CA ASP A 174 3.14 -7.16 -11.64
C ASP A 174 3.19 -7.60 -10.16
N GLY A 175 4.37 -7.43 -9.54
CA GLY A 175 4.49 -7.47 -8.09
C GLY A 175 4.20 -6.11 -7.46
N VAL A 176 4.00 -6.07 -6.14
CA VAL A 176 3.69 -4.83 -5.40
C VAL A 176 4.77 -4.53 -4.38
N LEU A 177 5.22 -3.28 -4.36
CA LEU A 177 6.11 -2.74 -3.33
C LEU A 177 5.29 -2.13 -2.19
N VAL A 178 5.64 -2.47 -0.96
CA VAL A 178 4.93 -2.04 0.25
C VAL A 178 5.90 -1.39 1.22
N ARG A 179 5.47 -0.25 1.77
CA ARG A 179 6.15 0.50 2.83
C ARG A 179 5.15 0.79 3.94
N VAL A 180 5.45 0.36 5.16
CA VAL A 180 4.61 0.60 6.34
C VAL A 180 5.46 1.21 7.46
N ASP A 181 5.03 2.36 7.98
CA ASP A 181 5.68 3.10 9.09
C ASP A 181 4.80 3.19 10.36
#